data_AF-A0A0J6IJG8-F1
#
_entry.id   AF-A0A0J6IJG8-F1
#
_cell.length_a   1.000
_cell.length_b   1.000
_cell.length_c   1.000
_cell.angle_alpha   90.00
_cell.angle_beta   90.00
_cell.angle_gamma   90.00
#
_symmetry.space_group_name_H-M   'P 1'
#
loop_
_entity.id
_entity.type
_entity.pdbx_description
1 polymer ?
#
loop_
_entity_poly.entity_id
_entity_poly.type
_entity_poly.pdbx_seq_one_letter_code
_entity_poly.pdbx_strand_id
1 'polypeptide(L)'
;MSFQIPARYPLPCSPSLVCQDRFDLLEADAWDVPFWSILKKALSLKITDSHGLIDLLQTIDVTLRGCATTDHGFLQTFLRGMGEAAEGQFFNRVWPVLVEIALEMPSLFPEFSLPILSEQHDQVTLSRRQVACLVVHQFLCSLPSQPWPTDSSPDFRIWYSTDIRHPKAVAAYISSVFTYFGRLAGSSHGSDSPSLLSAEWPIIFRLRTLRVHKSAILHTLPMGSYHLDKPALLGIPDGACIVSANKNVGFGQSATQEEMHVGSTPESCPIVLLTPTLQDTQILVVQGAEAMTVVEGYGREARLLETSYKDSLHGVHPHTWQRRVMLFMDALEFDMYDSSEGVPDLLPGHTDRELLKAYNAFSSQ
;
A
#
# COMPACT_ATOMS: atom_id res chain seq x y z
N MET A 1 -30.10 0.36 11.10
CA MET A 1 -29.86 0.58 9.66
C MET A 1 -28.51 -0.04 9.36
N SER A 2 -28.44 -1.05 8.49
CA SER A 2 -27.17 -1.64 8.07
C SER A 2 -26.40 -0.62 7.23
N PHE A 3 -25.19 -0.28 7.64
CA PHE A 3 -24.29 0.55 6.83
C PHE A 3 -23.99 -0.19 5.52
N GLN A 4 -24.26 0.43 4.37
CA GLN A 4 -23.97 -0.16 3.06
C GLN A 4 -22.71 0.49 2.50
N ILE A 5 -21.67 -0.31 2.30
CA ILE A 5 -20.43 0.13 1.65
C ILE A 5 -20.78 0.51 0.19
N PRO A 6 -20.36 1.69 -0.31
CA PRO A 6 -20.61 2.06 -1.70
C PRO A 6 -19.83 1.13 -2.63
N ALA A 7 -20.24 1.05 -3.89
CA ALA A 7 -19.54 0.24 -4.89
C ALA A 7 -18.18 0.82 -5.29
N ARG A 8 -17.92 2.11 -4.98
CA ARG A 8 -16.76 2.85 -5.47
C ARG A 8 -16.17 3.80 -4.44
N TYR A 9 -14.85 3.92 -4.46
CA TYR A 9 -14.06 4.85 -3.67
C TYR A 9 -13.81 6.13 -4.48
N PRO A 10 -14.21 7.33 -4.01
CA PRO A 10 -14.01 8.58 -4.75
C PRO A 10 -12.51 8.95 -4.78
N LEU A 11 -12.01 9.36 -5.95
CA LEU A 11 -10.62 9.81 -6.10
C LEU A 11 -10.49 11.33 -5.90
N PRO A 12 -9.27 11.83 -5.65
CA PRO A 12 -8.95 13.27 -5.55
C PRO A 12 -9.49 14.13 -6.69
N CYS A 13 -9.53 13.56 -7.90
CA CYS A 13 -10.02 14.21 -9.11
C CYS A 13 -11.56 14.23 -9.25
N SER A 14 -12.30 13.63 -8.30
CA SER A 14 -13.77 13.60 -8.35
C SER A 14 -14.36 15.01 -8.26
N PRO A 15 -15.26 15.41 -9.18
CA PRO A 15 -16.01 16.65 -9.06
C PRO A 15 -16.89 16.71 -7.80
N SER A 16 -17.22 15.55 -7.21
CA SER A 16 -18.00 15.49 -5.97
C SER A 16 -17.17 15.81 -4.72
N LEU A 17 -15.83 15.79 -4.82
CA LEU A 17 -14.94 16.13 -3.72
C LEU A 17 -14.66 17.63 -3.75
N VAL A 18 -15.44 18.38 -2.99
CA VAL A 18 -15.32 19.84 -2.85
C VAL A 18 -14.82 20.21 -1.46
N CYS A 19 -14.11 21.33 -1.38
CA CYS A 19 -13.57 21.84 -0.13
C CYS A 19 -13.34 23.36 -0.22
N GLN A 20 -13.11 23.99 0.93
CA GLN A 20 -12.76 25.40 1.02
C GLN A 20 -11.32 25.63 0.56
N ASP A 21 -11.10 26.65 -0.26
CA ASP A 21 -9.76 27.12 -0.60
C ASP A 21 -9.17 27.97 0.53
N ARG A 22 -8.79 27.29 1.62
CA ARG A 22 -8.33 27.94 2.87
C ARG A 22 -7.07 28.78 2.71
N PHE A 23 -6.31 28.54 1.63
CA PHE A 23 -5.05 29.22 1.34
C PHE A 23 -5.19 30.18 0.15
N ASP A 24 -6.41 30.39 -0.35
CA ASP A 24 -6.73 31.30 -1.46
C ASP A 24 -5.84 31.06 -2.70
N LEU A 25 -5.61 29.78 -3.03
CA LEU A 25 -4.74 29.40 -4.14
C LEU A 25 -5.36 29.67 -5.52
N LEU A 26 -6.70 29.66 -5.60
CA LEU A 26 -7.47 29.82 -6.83
C LEU A 26 -8.06 31.22 -7.01
N GLU A 27 -8.04 32.08 -5.99
CA GLU A 27 -8.69 33.40 -6.00
C GLU A 27 -10.16 33.33 -6.44
N ALA A 28 -10.88 32.28 -6.02
CA ALA A 28 -12.25 32.02 -6.45
C ALA A 28 -13.28 32.63 -5.49
N ASP A 29 -14.32 33.26 -6.04
CA ASP A 29 -15.44 33.81 -5.25
C ASP A 29 -16.33 32.72 -4.60
N ALA A 30 -16.21 31.46 -5.05
CA ALA A 30 -17.02 30.36 -4.57
C ALA A 30 -16.53 29.84 -3.21
N TRP A 31 -17.47 29.58 -2.30
CA TRP A 31 -17.15 29.08 -0.94
C TRP A 31 -16.49 27.70 -0.93
N ASP A 32 -17.02 26.78 -1.75
CA ASP A 32 -16.45 25.46 -1.96
C ASP A 32 -16.09 25.30 -3.43
N VAL A 33 -14.90 24.77 -3.68
CA VAL A 33 -14.35 24.50 -5.02
C VAL A 33 -13.92 23.03 -5.10
N PRO A 34 -13.83 22.44 -6.32
CA PRO A 34 -13.31 21.08 -6.47
C PRO A 34 -11.91 20.96 -5.88
N PHE A 35 -11.70 20.01 -4.98
CA PHE A 35 -10.40 19.75 -4.34
C PHE A 35 -9.29 19.59 -5.37
N TRP A 36 -9.59 18.91 -6.48
CA TRP A 36 -8.68 18.72 -7.60
C TRP A 36 -8.12 20.04 -8.14
N SER A 37 -8.91 21.10 -8.19
CA SER A 37 -8.45 22.41 -8.68
C SER A 37 -7.39 23.00 -7.77
N ILE A 38 -7.60 22.93 -6.45
CA ILE A 38 -6.63 23.38 -5.45
C ILE A 38 -5.37 22.52 -5.51
N LEU A 39 -5.52 21.18 -5.54
CA LEU A 39 -4.40 20.25 -5.60
C LEU A 39 -3.52 20.48 -6.83
N LYS A 40 -4.12 20.67 -8.02
CA LYS A 40 -3.38 21.01 -9.24
C LYS A 40 -2.56 22.30 -9.07
N LYS A 41 -3.16 23.33 -8.47
CA LYS A 41 -2.49 24.61 -8.25
C LYS A 41 -1.36 24.48 -7.24
N ALA A 42 -1.58 23.77 -6.13
CA ALA A 42 -0.56 23.50 -5.13
C ALA A 42 0.63 22.70 -5.70
N LEU A 43 0.37 21.66 -6.51
CA LEU A 43 1.41 20.88 -7.17
C LEU A 43 2.15 21.65 -8.28
N SER A 44 1.58 22.74 -8.80
CA SER A 44 2.26 23.62 -9.76
C SER A 44 3.29 24.55 -9.10
N LEU A 45 3.27 24.67 -7.77
CA LEU A 45 4.25 25.46 -7.04
C LEU A 45 5.62 24.79 -7.12
N LYS A 46 6.66 25.61 -7.24
CA LYS A 46 8.04 25.13 -7.33
C LYS A 46 8.50 24.64 -5.96
N ILE A 47 8.77 23.34 -5.84
CA ILE A 47 9.33 22.71 -4.64
C ILE A 47 10.75 22.24 -4.96
N THR A 48 11.71 22.69 -4.15
CA THR A 48 13.15 22.44 -4.37
C THR A 48 13.83 21.71 -3.22
N ASP A 49 13.14 21.55 -2.09
CA ASP A 49 13.70 21.00 -0.86
C ASP A 49 12.62 20.34 0.01
N SER A 50 13.07 19.67 1.07
CA SER A 50 12.19 19.03 2.06
C SER A 50 11.23 20.00 2.73
N HIS A 51 11.60 21.27 2.95
CA HIS A 51 10.71 22.24 3.59
C HIS A 51 9.49 22.51 2.70
N GLY A 52 9.70 22.82 1.42
CA GLY A 52 8.61 23.06 0.48
C GLY A 52 7.70 21.84 0.30
N LEU A 53 8.26 20.62 0.38
CA LEU A 53 7.45 19.40 0.37
C LEU A 53 6.57 19.27 1.62
N ILE A 54 7.12 19.53 2.81
CA ILE A 54 6.33 19.48 4.05
C ILE A 54 5.22 20.53 4.01
N ASP A 55 5.52 21.76 3.56
CA ASP A 55 4.50 22.81 3.41
C ASP A 55 3.37 22.37 2.46
N LEU A 56 3.72 21.77 1.32
CA LEU A 56 2.72 21.23 0.38
C LEU A 56 1.85 20.15 1.03
N LEU A 57 2.44 19.19 1.75
CA LEU A 57 1.70 18.12 2.41
C LEU A 57 0.75 18.69 3.48
N GLN A 58 1.18 19.70 4.23
CA GLN A 58 0.33 20.41 5.19
C GLN A 58 -0.81 21.17 4.51
N THR A 59 -0.55 21.86 3.39
CA THR A 59 -1.59 22.51 2.58
C THR A 59 -2.62 21.48 2.12
N ILE A 60 -2.18 20.33 1.61
CA ILE A 60 -3.08 19.25 1.17
C ILE A 60 -3.92 18.72 2.34
N ASP A 61 -3.31 18.44 3.49
CA ASP A 61 -4.01 17.90 4.66
C ASP A 61 -5.08 18.87 5.19
N VAL A 62 -4.72 20.15 5.36
CA VAL A 62 -5.63 21.20 5.83
C VAL A 62 -6.78 21.43 4.85
N THR A 63 -6.49 21.46 3.55
CA THR A 63 -7.52 21.66 2.53
C THR A 63 -8.49 20.49 2.48
N LEU A 64 -7.99 19.25 2.48
CA LEU A 64 -8.81 18.06 2.35
C LEU A 64 -9.61 17.72 3.61
N ARG A 65 -9.05 18.01 4.79
CA ARG A 65 -9.57 17.51 6.09
C ARG A 65 -9.98 18.60 7.07
N GLY A 66 -9.69 19.86 6.74
CA GLY A 66 -10.07 21.02 7.54
C GLY A 66 -9.12 21.34 8.71
N CYS A 67 -8.15 20.49 9.01
CA CYS A 67 -7.16 20.70 10.06
C CYS A 67 -5.82 20.03 9.72
N ALA A 68 -4.71 20.63 10.18
CA ALA A 68 -3.39 20.03 10.10
C ALA A 68 -3.27 18.98 11.20
N THR A 69 -3.62 17.74 10.89
CA THR A 69 -3.59 16.64 11.87
C THR A 69 -2.31 15.83 11.79
N THR A 70 -1.63 15.91 10.64
CA THR A 70 -0.46 15.09 10.36
C THR A 70 0.82 15.77 10.87
N ASP A 71 1.50 15.15 11.83
CA ASP A 71 2.89 15.45 12.14
C ASP A 71 3.80 14.86 11.05
N HIS A 72 4.78 15.64 10.60
CA HIS A 72 5.72 15.30 9.54
C HIS A 72 7.18 15.22 10.01
N GLY A 73 7.43 15.29 11.32
CA GLY A 73 8.78 15.35 11.88
C GLY A 73 9.69 14.19 11.48
N PHE A 74 9.15 12.97 11.37
CA PHE A 74 9.93 11.82 10.93
C PHE A 74 10.27 11.88 9.44
N LEU A 75 9.31 12.23 8.58
CA LEU A 75 9.57 12.40 7.15
C LEU A 75 10.60 13.51 6.89
N GLN A 76 10.48 14.64 7.60
CA GLN A 76 11.45 15.73 7.51
C GLN A 76 12.86 15.28 7.92
N THR A 77 12.96 14.50 9.01
CA THR A 77 14.23 13.92 9.48
C THR A 77 14.80 12.93 8.45
N PHE A 78 13.95 12.08 7.88
CA PHE A 78 14.32 11.12 6.85
C PHE A 78 14.93 11.81 5.61
N LEU A 79 14.22 12.82 5.08
CA LEU A 79 14.67 13.57 3.90
C LEU A 79 16.03 14.26 4.12
N ARG A 80 16.20 14.94 5.26
CA ARG A 80 17.49 15.56 5.64
C ARG A 80 18.59 14.53 5.83
N GLY A 81 18.24 13.33 6.30
CA GLY A 81 19.15 12.20 6.48
C GLY A 81 19.68 11.59 5.18
N MET A 82 19.07 11.87 4.03
CA MET A 82 19.54 11.40 2.71
C MET A 82 20.87 12.05 2.30
N GLY A 83 21.19 13.23 2.86
CA GLY A 83 22.32 14.06 2.46
C GLY A 83 22.00 14.98 1.27
N GLU A 84 22.63 16.15 1.26
CA GLU A 84 22.29 17.26 0.34
C GLU A 84 22.29 16.87 -1.14
N ALA A 85 23.24 16.03 -1.57
CA ALA A 85 23.35 15.60 -2.96
C ALA A 85 22.18 14.69 -3.38
N ALA A 86 21.77 13.75 -2.51
CA ALA A 86 20.67 12.83 -2.80
C ALA A 86 19.32 13.53 -2.70
N GLU A 87 19.13 14.40 -1.71
CA GLU A 87 17.95 15.26 -1.58
C GLU A 87 17.80 16.15 -2.82
N GLY A 88 18.88 16.82 -3.25
CA GLY A 88 18.89 17.63 -4.46
C GLY A 88 18.58 16.81 -5.72
N GLN A 89 19.08 15.57 -5.83
CA GLN A 89 18.73 14.70 -6.95
C GLN A 89 17.25 14.31 -6.94
N PHE A 90 16.68 14.02 -5.77
CA PHE A 90 15.26 13.72 -5.63
C PHE A 90 14.39 14.88 -6.15
N PHE A 91 14.61 16.11 -5.66
CA PHE A 91 13.79 17.25 -6.07
C PHE A 91 14.02 17.68 -7.52
N ASN A 92 15.22 17.50 -8.08
CA ASN A 92 15.52 17.90 -9.45
C ASN A 92 15.11 16.86 -10.50
N ARG A 93 15.07 15.56 -10.17
CA ARG A 93 14.82 14.48 -11.15
C ARG A 93 13.60 13.64 -10.86
N VAL A 94 13.34 13.33 -9.59
CA VAL A 94 12.27 12.42 -9.19
C VAL A 94 10.97 13.18 -8.97
N TRP A 95 11.00 14.25 -8.18
CA TRP A 95 9.81 15.04 -7.84
C TRP A 95 8.99 15.51 -9.05
N PRO A 96 9.58 16.05 -10.15
CA PRO A 96 8.81 16.46 -11.32
C PRO A 96 8.03 15.30 -11.95
N VAL A 97 8.60 14.10 -11.98
CA VAL A 97 7.95 12.89 -12.49
C VAL A 97 6.79 12.47 -11.59
N LEU A 98 6.93 12.62 -10.26
CA LEU A 98 5.83 12.33 -9.34
C LEU A 98 4.67 13.32 -9.52
N VAL A 99 4.97 14.60 -9.71
CA VAL A 99 3.96 15.63 -10.00
C VAL A 99 3.23 15.30 -11.31
N GLU A 100 3.95 14.95 -12.37
CA GLU A 100 3.36 14.51 -13.65
C GLU A 100 2.40 13.32 -13.44
N ILE A 101 2.87 12.26 -12.77
CA ILE A 101 2.08 11.06 -12.46
C ILE A 101 0.82 11.39 -11.64
N ALA A 102 0.93 12.27 -10.65
CA ALA A 102 -0.21 12.69 -9.85
C ALA A 102 -1.25 13.40 -10.73
N LEU A 103 -0.82 14.37 -11.54
CA LEU A 103 -1.68 15.18 -12.39
C LEU A 103 -2.35 14.39 -13.53
N GLU A 104 -1.84 13.20 -13.87
CA GLU A 104 -2.46 12.28 -14.82
C GLU A 104 -3.71 11.57 -14.31
N MET A 105 -4.01 11.61 -13.00
CA MET A 105 -5.12 10.87 -12.39
C MET A 105 -6.46 10.94 -13.17
N PRO A 106 -6.95 12.10 -13.65
CA PRO A 106 -8.20 12.18 -14.40
C PRO A 106 -8.17 11.40 -15.72
N SER A 107 -7.00 11.29 -16.36
CA SER A 107 -6.82 10.53 -17.60
C SER A 107 -6.70 9.03 -17.34
N LEU A 108 -6.08 8.65 -16.21
CA LEU A 108 -5.90 7.26 -15.79
C LEU A 108 -7.17 6.66 -15.18
N PHE A 109 -8.03 7.49 -14.59
CA PHE A 109 -9.27 7.11 -13.93
C PHE A 109 -10.43 8.02 -14.36
N PRO A 110 -10.98 7.82 -15.58
CA PRO A 110 -12.01 8.70 -16.14
C PRO A 110 -13.34 8.67 -15.39
N GLU A 111 -13.59 7.65 -14.57
CA GLU A 111 -14.76 7.56 -13.68
C GLU A 111 -14.54 8.30 -12.34
N PHE A 112 -13.38 8.96 -12.17
CA PHE A 112 -12.97 9.71 -10.99
C PHE A 112 -13.12 8.95 -9.66
N SER A 113 -13.06 7.62 -9.73
CA SER A 113 -13.30 6.72 -8.61
C SER A 113 -12.72 5.33 -8.90
N LEU A 114 -12.45 4.55 -7.85
CA LEU A 114 -11.99 3.17 -7.94
C LEU A 114 -13.12 2.19 -7.59
N PRO A 115 -13.25 1.05 -8.28
CA PRO A 115 -14.13 -0.02 -7.83
C PRO A 115 -13.68 -0.56 -6.46
N ILE A 116 -14.63 -0.80 -5.56
CA ILE A 116 -14.38 -1.45 -4.26
C ILE A 116 -14.64 -2.96 -4.42
N LEU A 117 -13.72 -3.77 -3.91
CA LEU A 117 -13.82 -5.22 -3.95
C LEU A 117 -15.01 -5.70 -3.13
N SER A 118 -15.79 -6.57 -3.73
CA SER A 118 -16.99 -7.17 -3.15
C SER A 118 -17.24 -8.55 -3.78
N GLU A 119 -18.22 -9.31 -3.28
CA GLU A 119 -18.56 -10.58 -3.93
C GLU A 119 -19.11 -10.41 -5.36
N GLN A 120 -19.63 -9.23 -5.69
CA GLN A 120 -20.14 -8.90 -7.02
C GLN A 120 -19.05 -8.34 -7.93
N HIS A 121 -18.02 -7.71 -7.35
CA HIS A 121 -16.87 -7.13 -8.05
C HIS A 121 -15.61 -7.63 -7.36
N ASP A 122 -15.26 -8.88 -7.63
CA ASP A 122 -14.25 -9.62 -6.89
C ASP A 122 -12.83 -9.38 -7.41
N GLN A 123 -12.66 -8.63 -8.51
CA GLN A 123 -11.36 -8.33 -9.09
C GLN A 123 -11.27 -6.89 -9.61
N VAL A 124 -10.13 -6.25 -9.33
CA VAL A 124 -9.69 -4.99 -9.92
C VAL A 124 -8.34 -5.21 -10.59
N THR A 125 -8.19 -4.77 -11.83
CA THR A 125 -6.95 -4.92 -12.62
C THR A 125 -6.49 -3.53 -13.03
N LEU A 126 -5.29 -3.13 -12.59
CA LEU A 126 -4.72 -1.82 -12.83
C LEU A 126 -3.41 -1.93 -13.60
N SER A 127 -3.15 -0.98 -14.50
CA SER A 127 -1.80 -0.84 -15.08
C SER A 127 -0.80 -0.40 -14.01
N ARG A 128 0.50 -0.64 -14.23
CA ARG A 128 1.54 -0.11 -13.32
C ARG A 128 1.51 1.42 -13.23
N ARG A 129 1.15 2.12 -14.31
CA ARG A 129 0.98 3.59 -14.29
C ARG A 129 -0.19 4.03 -13.41
N GLN A 130 -1.33 3.32 -13.47
CA GLN A 130 -2.47 3.56 -12.57
C GLN A 130 -2.07 3.32 -11.11
N VAL A 131 -1.36 2.22 -10.82
CA VAL A 131 -0.86 1.93 -9.47
C VAL A 131 0.14 2.97 -9.00
N ALA A 132 1.09 3.39 -9.85
CA ALA A 132 2.03 4.47 -9.55
C ALA A 132 1.32 5.78 -9.20
N CYS A 133 0.28 6.14 -9.96
CA CYS A 133 -0.57 7.29 -9.65
C CYS A 133 -1.17 7.18 -8.23
N LEU A 134 -1.79 6.04 -7.89
CA LEU A 134 -2.34 5.83 -6.55
C LEU A 134 -1.27 5.91 -5.45
N VAL A 135 -0.11 5.29 -5.63
CA VAL A 135 1.00 5.33 -4.66
C VAL A 135 1.53 6.75 -4.47
N VAL A 136 1.63 7.55 -5.54
CA VAL A 136 1.99 8.97 -5.43
C VAL A 136 0.93 9.73 -4.64
N HIS A 137 -0.36 9.48 -4.86
CA HIS A 137 -1.42 10.11 -4.07
C HIS A 137 -1.46 9.66 -2.61
N GLN A 138 -1.05 8.42 -2.30
CA GLN A 138 -0.79 7.93 -0.94
C GLN A 138 0.40 8.64 -0.29
N PHE A 139 1.44 8.98 -1.05
CA PHE A 139 2.55 9.78 -0.54
C PHE A 139 2.17 11.25 -0.33
N LEU A 140 1.38 11.83 -1.23
CA LEU A 140 0.92 13.21 -1.12
C LEU A 140 -0.16 13.41 -0.05
N CYS A 141 -0.63 12.33 0.60
CA CYS A 141 -1.73 12.35 1.57
C CYS A 141 -2.99 13.06 1.06
N SER A 142 -3.25 12.92 -0.25
CA SER A 142 -4.30 13.63 -0.99
C SER A 142 -5.57 12.82 -1.19
N LEU A 143 -5.59 11.59 -0.67
CA LEU A 143 -6.68 10.64 -0.80
C LEU A 143 -7.75 10.89 0.28
N PRO A 144 -9.05 10.93 -0.07
CA PRO A 144 -10.12 11.05 0.93
C PRO A 144 -10.19 9.81 1.84
N SER A 145 -10.92 9.91 2.95
CA SER A 145 -11.13 8.75 3.83
C SER A 145 -11.87 7.62 3.11
N GLN A 146 -11.60 6.38 3.51
CA GLN A 146 -12.35 5.23 3.02
C GLN A 146 -13.84 5.37 3.37
N PRO A 147 -14.76 5.01 2.45
CA PRO A 147 -16.19 5.09 2.69
C PRO A 147 -16.74 3.85 3.43
N TRP A 148 -15.93 3.20 4.28
CA TRP A 148 -16.34 2.12 5.16
C TRP A 148 -15.62 2.25 6.52
N PRO A 149 -16.17 1.66 7.59
CA PRO A 149 -15.51 1.67 8.89
C PRO A 149 -14.18 0.90 8.83
N THR A 150 -13.08 1.58 9.09
CA THR A 150 -11.75 0.98 9.19
C THR A 150 -10.83 1.90 10.00
N ASP A 151 -9.86 1.31 10.68
CA ASP A 151 -8.78 2.04 11.35
C ASP A 151 -7.54 2.18 10.44
N SER A 152 -7.57 1.60 9.24
CA SER A 152 -6.47 1.67 8.27
C SER A 152 -6.38 3.05 7.63
N SER A 153 -5.17 3.60 7.51
CA SER A 153 -4.93 4.84 6.79
C SER A 153 -5.06 4.64 5.27
N PRO A 154 -5.70 5.56 4.52
CA PRO A 154 -5.74 5.48 3.05
C PRO A 154 -4.38 5.79 2.42
N ASP A 155 -3.53 6.52 3.15
CA ASP A 155 -2.29 7.13 2.68
C ASP A 155 -1.15 6.99 3.72
N PHE A 156 0.06 7.42 3.36
CA PHE A 156 1.29 7.12 4.11
C PHE A 156 1.55 8.03 5.32
N ARG A 157 0.61 8.88 5.71
CA ARG A 157 0.85 9.81 6.83
C ARG A 157 1.16 9.18 8.16
N ILE A 158 0.68 7.95 8.38
CA ILE A 158 1.05 7.18 9.57
C ILE A 158 2.55 6.89 9.60
N TRP A 159 3.30 7.11 8.53
CA TRP A 159 4.76 6.97 8.51
C TRP A 159 5.50 8.30 8.72
N TYR A 160 4.80 9.44 8.81
CA TYR A 160 5.43 10.76 8.79
C TYR A 160 5.65 11.36 10.17
N SER A 161 4.90 10.91 11.16
CA SER A 161 4.88 11.48 12.51
C SER A 161 6.09 11.08 13.34
N THR A 162 6.48 11.93 14.29
CA THR A 162 7.63 11.75 15.17
C THR A 162 7.43 10.56 16.13
N ASP A 163 6.19 10.32 16.56
CA ASP A 163 5.83 9.23 17.47
C ASP A 163 5.62 7.90 16.73
N ILE A 164 6.70 7.37 16.14
CA ILE A 164 6.69 6.06 15.49
C ILE A 164 7.16 4.99 16.48
N ARG A 165 6.33 3.95 16.65
CA ARG A 165 6.62 2.79 17.50
C ARG A 165 7.86 2.01 17.04
N HIS A 166 8.01 1.81 15.73
CA HIS A 166 9.10 1.04 15.11
C HIS A 166 9.83 1.85 14.02
N PRO A 167 10.67 2.84 14.40
CA PRO A 167 11.21 3.82 13.45
C PRO A 167 12.15 3.21 12.40
N LYS A 168 12.86 2.13 12.73
CA LYS A 168 13.72 1.43 11.75
C LYS A 168 12.92 0.73 10.66
N ALA A 169 11.77 0.15 11.01
CA ALA A 169 10.86 -0.47 10.05
C ALA A 169 10.22 0.59 9.15
N VAL A 170 9.71 1.67 9.76
CA VAL A 170 9.11 2.78 8.99
C VAL A 170 10.13 3.46 8.07
N ALA A 171 11.38 3.66 8.51
CA ALA A 171 12.45 4.13 7.64
C ALA A 171 12.69 3.18 6.45
N ALA A 172 12.56 1.87 6.63
CA ALA A 172 12.66 0.90 5.55
C ALA A 172 11.48 1.02 4.57
N TYR A 173 10.25 1.23 5.06
CA TYR A 173 9.06 1.42 4.22
C TYR A 173 9.17 2.70 3.38
N ILE A 174 9.57 3.81 4.00
CA ILE A 174 9.82 5.07 3.28
C ILE A 174 10.96 4.88 2.26
N SER A 175 12.05 4.18 2.63
CA SER A 175 13.12 3.85 1.69
C SER A 175 12.61 3.04 0.49
N SER A 176 11.64 2.15 0.70
CA SER A 176 10.97 1.38 -0.35
C SER A 176 10.21 2.28 -1.33
N VAL A 177 9.42 3.22 -0.79
CA VAL A 177 8.67 4.22 -1.57
C VAL A 177 9.61 5.13 -2.36
N PHE A 178 10.70 5.61 -1.76
CA PHE A 178 11.67 6.46 -2.46
C PHE A 178 12.46 5.69 -3.53
N THR A 179 12.75 4.42 -3.29
CA THR A 179 13.33 3.52 -4.30
C THR A 179 12.39 3.33 -5.48
N TYR A 180 11.10 3.11 -5.21
CA TYR A 180 10.05 3.04 -6.23
C TYR A 180 9.99 4.32 -7.07
N PHE A 181 9.95 5.48 -6.42
CA PHE A 181 9.95 6.79 -7.08
C PHE A 181 11.19 7.02 -7.95
N GLY A 182 12.37 6.68 -7.44
CA GLY A 182 13.61 6.74 -8.22
C GLY A 182 13.55 5.88 -9.49
N ARG A 183 12.93 4.69 -9.42
CA ARG A 183 12.74 3.79 -10.57
C ARG A 183 11.68 4.28 -11.56
N LEU A 184 10.61 4.95 -11.10
CA LEU A 184 9.65 5.61 -11.98
C LEU A 184 10.36 6.67 -12.83
N ALA A 185 11.21 7.48 -12.19
CA ALA A 185 11.99 8.54 -12.83
C ALA A 185 13.25 8.06 -13.58
N GLY A 186 13.49 6.74 -13.68
CA GLY A 186 14.69 6.18 -14.32
C GLY A 186 16.01 6.63 -13.68
N SER A 187 15.99 7.09 -12.43
CA SER A 187 17.12 7.72 -11.74
C SER A 187 17.87 6.78 -10.79
N SER A 188 17.76 5.45 -10.97
CA SER A 188 18.45 4.48 -10.10
C SER A 188 19.97 4.68 -10.13
N HIS A 189 20.58 4.79 -8.94
CA HIS A 189 22.02 4.95 -8.78
C HIS A 189 22.78 3.84 -9.56
N GLY A 190 23.51 4.23 -10.61
CA GLY A 190 24.60 3.40 -11.17
C GLY A 190 24.33 2.56 -12.42
N SER A 191 23.19 2.63 -13.10
CA SER A 191 23.05 2.02 -14.44
C SER A 191 21.86 2.59 -15.22
N ASP A 192 21.91 2.53 -16.55
CA ASP A 192 20.79 2.69 -17.50
C ASP A 192 19.70 1.62 -17.24
N SER A 193 19.11 1.64 -16.04
CA SER A 193 18.00 0.79 -15.69
C SER A 193 16.76 1.35 -16.38
N PRO A 194 16.04 0.54 -17.19
CA PRO A 194 14.80 0.99 -17.81
C PRO A 194 13.83 1.45 -16.72
N SER A 195 13.07 2.50 -17.01
CA SER A 195 12.01 2.98 -16.11
C SER A 195 11.12 1.81 -15.72
N LEU A 196 10.65 1.81 -14.47
CA LEU A 196 9.71 0.80 -13.98
C LEU A 196 8.52 0.61 -14.94
N LEU A 197 8.09 1.71 -15.56
CA LEU A 197 6.94 1.77 -16.46
C LEU A 197 7.23 1.23 -17.87
N SER A 198 8.49 0.96 -18.21
CA SER A 198 8.84 0.29 -19.47
C SER A 198 8.49 -1.19 -19.49
N ALA A 199 8.20 -1.79 -18.32
CA ALA A 199 7.80 -3.19 -18.21
C ALA A 199 6.28 -3.29 -18.01
N GLU A 200 5.57 -3.75 -19.04
CA GLU A 200 4.11 -3.72 -19.09
C GLU A 200 3.50 -5.07 -18.67
N TRP A 201 3.04 -5.14 -17.43
CA TRP A 201 2.05 -6.13 -16.97
C TRP A 201 1.08 -5.46 -16.00
N PRO A 202 -0.16 -5.95 -15.88
CA PRO A 202 -1.11 -5.38 -14.92
C PRO A 202 -0.83 -5.89 -13.50
N ILE A 203 -1.21 -5.10 -12.51
CA ILE A 203 -1.34 -5.51 -11.11
C ILE A 203 -2.78 -5.91 -10.86
N ILE A 204 -3.00 -7.11 -10.34
CA ILE A 204 -4.32 -7.68 -10.12
C ILE A 204 -4.59 -7.73 -8.62
N PHE A 205 -5.71 -7.17 -8.19
CA PHE A 205 -6.25 -7.25 -6.84
C PHE A 205 -7.52 -8.08 -6.92
N ARG A 206 -7.59 -9.19 -6.18
CA ARG A 206 -8.74 -10.11 -6.23
C ARG A 206 -9.18 -10.53 -4.83
N LEU A 207 -10.43 -10.25 -4.49
CA LEU A 207 -11.10 -10.81 -3.33
C LEU A 207 -11.58 -12.21 -3.68
N ARG A 208 -11.21 -13.22 -2.89
CA ARG A 208 -11.69 -14.58 -3.09
C ARG A 208 -12.55 -15.02 -1.92
N THR A 209 -13.81 -15.36 -2.19
CA THR A 209 -14.74 -15.89 -1.20
C THR A 209 -14.87 -17.40 -1.33
N LEU A 210 -14.54 -18.14 -0.28
CA LEU A 210 -14.77 -19.58 -0.24
C LEU A 210 -16.27 -19.86 -0.05
N ARG A 211 -16.86 -20.57 -1.01
CA ARG A 211 -18.28 -20.99 -1.00
C ARG A 211 -18.46 -22.49 -0.73
N VAL A 212 -17.40 -23.16 -0.29
CA VAL A 212 -17.35 -24.62 -0.12
C VAL A 212 -17.53 -24.98 1.35
N HIS A 213 -18.33 -26.00 1.63
CA HIS A 213 -18.53 -26.53 2.97
C HIS A 213 -17.33 -27.42 3.37
N LYS A 214 -16.94 -27.43 4.66
CA LYS A 214 -15.80 -28.20 5.19
C LYS A 214 -15.79 -29.67 4.74
N SER A 215 -16.96 -30.30 4.68
CA SER A 215 -17.13 -31.70 4.27
C SER A 215 -16.63 -32.00 2.85
N ALA A 216 -16.54 -31.00 1.97
CA ALA A 216 -16.04 -31.14 0.61
C ALA A 216 -14.52 -30.90 0.47
N ILE A 217 -13.81 -30.61 1.57
CA ILE A 217 -12.38 -30.26 1.57
C ILE A 217 -11.53 -31.36 2.26
N LEU A 218 -12.18 -32.37 2.87
CA LEU A 218 -11.53 -33.53 3.49
C LEU A 218 -10.96 -34.47 2.43
N HIS A 219 -9.78 -34.13 1.90
CA HIS A 219 -8.96 -35.02 1.10
C HIS A 219 -7.65 -35.32 1.82
N THR A 220 -7.17 -36.56 1.72
CA THR A 220 -5.83 -36.93 2.17
C THR A 220 -4.81 -36.32 1.22
N LEU A 221 -4.10 -35.30 1.66
CA LEU A 221 -3.00 -34.69 0.90
C LEU A 221 -1.66 -35.29 1.37
N PRO A 222 -0.73 -35.60 0.44
CA PRO A 222 0.62 -36.00 0.82
C PRO A 222 1.32 -34.82 1.52
N MET A 223 1.86 -35.07 2.71
CA MET A 223 2.60 -34.08 3.48
C MET A 223 4.02 -33.98 2.91
N GLY A 224 4.40 -32.79 2.46
CA GLY A 224 5.77 -32.44 2.07
C GLY A 224 6.36 -31.44 3.05
N SER A 225 7.61 -31.64 3.45
CA SER A 225 8.39 -30.63 4.17
C SER A 225 9.43 -30.03 3.23
N TYR A 226 9.57 -28.70 3.29
CA TYR A 226 10.55 -27.97 2.52
C TYR A 226 11.37 -27.11 3.48
N HIS A 227 12.70 -27.16 3.35
CA HIS A 227 13.59 -26.25 4.05
C HIS A 227 13.83 -25.03 3.16
N LEU A 228 13.62 -23.83 3.69
CA LEU A 228 13.90 -22.58 3.01
C LEU A 228 15.13 -21.93 3.64
N ASP A 229 16.19 -21.77 2.86
CA ASP A 229 17.45 -21.16 3.33
C ASP A 229 17.30 -19.64 3.55
N LYS A 230 16.34 -18.99 2.87
CA LYS A 230 16.06 -17.55 2.99
C LYS A 230 14.55 -17.27 3.05
N PRO A 231 13.90 -17.41 4.21
CA PRO A 231 12.47 -17.17 4.37
C PRO A 231 12.02 -15.76 3.93
N ALA A 232 12.88 -14.76 4.07
CA ALA A 232 12.62 -13.38 3.65
C ALA A 232 12.44 -13.19 2.12
N LEU A 233 12.84 -14.20 1.32
CA LEU A 233 12.69 -14.19 -0.14
C LEU A 233 11.52 -15.07 -0.63
N LEU A 234 10.69 -15.59 0.27
CA LEU A 234 9.55 -16.43 -0.12
C LEU A 234 8.60 -15.67 -1.05
N GLY A 235 8.26 -16.28 -2.19
CA GLY A 235 7.39 -15.70 -3.21
C GLY A 235 8.02 -14.52 -3.96
N ILE A 236 9.35 -14.38 -3.93
CA ILE A 236 10.08 -13.33 -4.65
C ILE A 236 11.13 -13.96 -5.56
N PRO A 237 11.24 -13.55 -6.83
CA PRO A 237 10.35 -12.65 -7.59
C PRO A 237 9.20 -13.41 -8.30
N ASP A 238 9.15 -14.72 -8.15
CA ASP A 238 8.13 -15.63 -8.70
C ASP A 238 7.51 -16.45 -7.55
N GLY A 239 6.28 -16.92 -7.76
CA GLY A 239 5.54 -17.76 -6.83
C GLY A 239 4.69 -16.98 -5.84
N ALA A 240 4.15 -17.70 -4.86
CA ALA A 240 3.24 -17.16 -3.86
C ALA A 240 3.93 -16.94 -2.51
N CYS A 241 3.64 -15.83 -1.84
CA CYS A 241 3.95 -15.61 -0.44
C CYS A 241 2.66 -15.47 0.38
N ILE A 242 2.64 -16.10 1.56
CA ILE A 242 1.55 -15.93 2.53
C ILE A 242 1.82 -14.67 3.33
N VAL A 243 0.84 -13.77 3.33
CA VAL A 243 0.81 -12.57 4.15
C VAL A 243 -0.17 -12.83 5.29
N SER A 244 0.36 -13.00 6.50
CA SER A 244 -0.39 -13.10 7.75
C SER A 244 -1.00 -11.74 8.06
N ALA A 245 -2.20 -11.52 7.55
CA ALA A 245 -2.82 -10.20 7.46
C ALA A 245 -3.70 -9.89 8.67
N ASN A 246 -3.96 -8.61 8.90
CA ASN A 246 -5.15 -8.19 9.62
C ASN A 246 -6.39 -8.33 8.70
N LYS A 247 -7.58 -8.48 9.29
CA LYS A 247 -8.86 -8.42 8.54
C LYS A 247 -9.02 -7.10 7.78
N ASN A 248 -8.46 -6.00 8.29
CA ASN A 248 -8.29 -4.74 7.60
C ASN A 248 -6.90 -4.70 6.98
N VAL A 249 -6.77 -5.30 5.79
CA VAL A 249 -5.49 -5.44 5.10
C VAL A 249 -4.82 -4.08 4.84
N GLY A 250 -3.50 -4.03 4.92
CA GLY A 250 -2.79 -2.79 4.63
C GLY A 250 -1.40 -2.69 5.21
N PHE A 251 -0.98 -1.45 5.37
CA PHE A 251 0.27 -1.08 6.01
C PHE A 251 0.01 -0.38 7.35
N GLY A 252 1.06 -0.29 8.16
CA GLY A 252 1.00 0.20 9.53
C GLY A 252 2.39 0.53 10.08
N GLN A 253 2.48 0.69 11.40
CA GLN A 253 3.70 1.11 12.12
C GLN A 253 4.22 0.03 13.08
N SER A 254 3.53 -1.11 13.21
CA SER A 254 3.79 -2.15 14.22
C SER A 254 4.92 -3.12 13.86
N ALA A 255 5.46 -3.01 12.66
CA ALA A 255 6.45 -3.92 12.07
C ALA A 255 6.00 -5.39 12.09
N THR A 256 4.71 -5.63 11.79
CA THR A 256 4.17 -6.98 11.59
C THR A 256 4.62 -7.55 10.24
N GLN A 257 4.43 -8.85 10.03
CA GLN A 257 4.84 -9.52 8.79
C GLN A 257 4.08 -8.95 7.58
N GLU A 258 2.78 -8.65 7.74
CA GLU A 258 2.00 -7.94 6.73
C GLU A 258 2.61 -6.59 6.37
N GLU A 259 2.82 -5.73 7.36
CA GLU A 259 3.32 -4.37 7.12
C GLU A 259 4.70 -4.38 6.47
N MET A 260 5.53 -5.39 6.79
CA MET A 260 6.85 -5.58 6.18
C MET A 260 6.74 -5.98 4.71
N HIS A 261 5.81 -6.88 4.37
CA HIS A 261 5.56 -7.26 2.97
C HIS A 261 4.95 -6.12 2.15
N VAL A 262 3.95 -5.43 2.69
CA VAL A 262 3.26 -4.30 2.02
C VAL A 262 4.18 -3.09 1.92
N GLY A 263 4.82 -2.70 3.03
CA GLY A 263 5.76 -1.58 3.09
C GLY A 263 7.00 -1.75 2.21
N SER A 264 7.37 -3.00 1.88
CA SER A 264 8.43 -3.31 0.92
C SER A 264 7.96 -3.39 -0.54
N THR A 265 6.65 -3.37 -0.78
CA THR A 265 6.02 -3.56 -2.09
C THR A 265 5.05 -2.41 -2.36
N PRO A 266 5.53 -1.21 -2.76
CA PRO A 266 4.66 -0.05 -2.95
C PRO A 266 3.48 -0.28 -3.89
N GLU A 267 3.63 -1.14 -4.91
CA GLU A 267 2.54 -1.50 -5.82
C GLU A 267 1.38 -2.26 -5.16
N SER A 268 1.59 -2.80 -3.96
CA SER A 268 0.55 -3.43 -3.14
C SER A 268 -0.13 -2.46 -2.17
N CYS A 269 0.45 -1.29 -1.89
CA CYS A 269 -0.13 -0.32 -0.94
C CYS A 269 -1.57 0.15 -1.28
N PRO A 270 -2.01 0.23 -2.55
CA PRO A 270 -3.39 0.59 -2.87
C PRO A 270 -4.47 -0.40 -2.38
N ILE A 271 -4.12 -1.56 -1.80
CA ILE A 271 -5.10 -2.50 -1.20
C ILE A 271 -6.03 -1.83 -0.19
N VAL A 272 -5.54 -0.84 0.56
CA VAL A 272 -6.31 -0.07 1.56
C VAL A 272 -7.42 0.79 0.96
N LEU A 273 -7.39 1.03 -0.36
CA LEU A 273 -8.38 1.81 -1.11
C LEU A 273 -9.43 0.93 -1.80
N LEU A 274 -9.15 -0.37 -1.93
CA LEU A 274 -9.95 -1.31 -2.70
C LEU A 274 -10.65 -2.34 -1.82
N THR A 275 -10.13 -2.62 -0.63
CA THR A 275 -10.49 -3.82 0.15
C THR A 275 -11.15 -3.43 1.48
N PRO A 276 -12.48 -3.61 1.61
CA PRO A 276 -13.14 -3.58 2.91
C PRO A 276 -12.65 -4.69 3.85
N THR A 277 -13.08 -4.65 5.12
CA THR A 277 -12.77 -5.68 6.11
C THR A 277 -13.10 -7.08 5.59
N LEU A 278 -12.09 -7.94 5.53
CA LEU A 278 -12.22 -9.32 5.10
C LEU A 278 -13.18 -10.08 6.03
N GLN A 279 -14.09 -10.85 5.42
CA GLN A 279 -14.92 -11.81 6.14
C GLN A 279 -14.17 -13.13 6.37
N ASP A 280 -14.67 -13.98 7.28
CA ASP A 280 -14.06 -15.28 7.60
C ASP A 280 -13.84 -16.20 6.39
N THR A 281 -14.69 -16.11 5.37
CA THR A 281 -14.58 -16.90 4.15
C THR A 281 -13.76 -16.20 3.06
N GLN A 282 -13.27 -14.99 3.30
CA GLN A 282 -12.59 -14.18 2.30
C GLN A 282 -11.08 -14.15 2.51
N ILE A 283 -10.35 -14.00 1.41
CA ILE A 283 -8.95 -13.62 1.39
C ILE A 283 -8.74 -12.57 0.30
N LEU A 284 -7.63 -11.84 0.37
CA LEU A 284 -7.20 -10.96 -0.71
C LEU A 284 -5.97 -11.55 -1.42
N VAL A 285 -5.99 -11.54 -2.74
CA VAL A 285 -4.89 -11.95 -3.61
C VAL A 285 -4.38 -10.71 -4.36
N VAL A 286 -3.08 -10.43 -4.25
CA VAL A 286 -2.41 -9.40 -5.06
C VAL A 286 -1.38 -10.06 -5.96
N GLN A 287 -1.49 -9.87 -7.26
CA GLN A 287 -0.58 -10.47 -8.24
C GLN A 287 0.13 -9.39 -9.06
N GLY A 288 1.41 -9.62 -9.33
CA GLY A 288 2.23 -8.79 -10.21
C GLY A 288 3.04 -7.70 -9.51
N ALA A 289 2.82 -7.47 -8.21
CA ALA A 289 3.42 -6.37 -7.48
C ALA A 289 4.92 -6.62 -7.22
N GLU A 290 5.77 -5.68 -7.63
CA GLU A 290 7.23 -5.75 -7.48
C GLU A 290 7.66 -5.21 -6.11
N ALA A 291 8.48 -5.99 -5.38
CA ALA A 291 9.06 -5.52 -4.13
C ALA A 291 10.33 -4.69 -4.41
N MET A 292 10.52 -3.60 -3.68
CA MET A 292 11.63 -2.65 -3.91
C MET A 292 12.80 -2.86 -2.95
N THR A 293 12.50 -3.26 -1.72
CA THR A 293 13.47 -3.37 -0.62
C THR A 293 13.33 -4.69 0.11
N VAL A 294 14.43 -5.23 0.63
CA VAL A 294 14.38 -6.36 1.56
C VAL A 294 14.40 -5.82 2.98
N VAL A 295 13.42 -6.20 3.78
CA VAL A 295 13.38 -5.84 5.21
C VAL A 295 13.47 -7.14 6.01
N GLU A 296 14.40 -7.18 6.96
CA GLU A 296 14.65 -8.35 7.81
C GLU A 296 14.27 -8.06 9.26
N GLY A 297 14.12 -9.13 10.05
CA GLY A 297 13.72 -9.04 11.45
C GLY A 297 12.21 -8.85 11.63
N TYR A 298 11.78 -8.69 12.88
CA TYR A 298 10.38 -8.51 13.26
C TYR A 298 10.27 -7.53 14.43
N GLY A 299 9.19 -6.76 14.48
CA GLY A 299 8.94 -5.83 15.60
C GLY A 299 10.10 -4.84 15.81
N ARG A 300 10.77 -4.89 16.96
CA ARG A 300 11.87 -3.96 17.29
C ARG A 300 13.16 -4.19 16.48
N GLU A 301 13.34 -5.39 15.93
CA GLU A 301 14.53 -5.76 15.18
C GLU A 301 14.40 -5.49 13.68
N ALA A 302 13.16 -5.22 13.24
CA ALA A 302 12.82 -4.94 11.86
C ALA A 302 13.64 -3.76 11.31
N ARG A 303 14.38 -4.02 10.23
CA ARG A 303 15.27 -3.04 9.61
C ARG A 303 15.47 -3.32 8.13
N LEU A 304 15.77 -2.27 7.39
CA LEU A 304 16.19 -2.39 5.99
C LEU A 304 17.47 -3.24 5.91
N LEU A 305 17.40 -4.32 5.14
CA LEU A 305 18.54 -5.18 4.82
C LEU A 305 19.22 -4.70 3.53
N GLU A 306 18.43 -4.50 2.47
CA GLU A 306 18.92 -4.13 1.15
C GLU A 306 17.99 -3.13 0.45
N THR A 307 18.58 -2.12 -0.20
CA THR A 307 17.88 -1.07 -0.96
C THR A 307 17.50 -1.48 -2.39
N SER A 308 17.86 -2.68 -2.83
CA SER A 308 17.36 -3.24 -4.08
C SER A 308 17.49 -4.75 -4.12
N TYR A 309 16.40 -5.44 -4.47
CA TYR A 309 16.45 -6.84 -4.83
C TYR A 309 17.38 -7.11 -6.02
N LYS A 310 17.79 -6.11 -6.82
CA LYS A 310 18.70 -6.31 -7.96
C LYS A 310 20.09 -6.82 -7.54
N ASP A 311 20.58 -6.41 -6.37
CA ASP A 311 21.88 -6.86 -5.87
C ASP A 311 21.80 -8.31 -5.35
N SER A 312 20.62 -8.73 -4.87
CA SER A 312 20.34 -10.10 -4.41
C SER A 312 19.83 -11.06 -5.50
N LEU A 313 19.23 -10.55 -6.59
CA LEU A 313 18.54 -11.31 -7.64
C LEU A 313 19.19 -11.14 -9.02
N HIS A 314 20.51 -10.97 -9.07
CA HIS A 314 21.27 -10.87 -10.32
C HIS A 314 20.78 -11.88 -11.38
N GLY A 315 20.37 -11.38 -12.56
CA GLY A 315 19.94 -12.20 -13.70
C GLY A 315 18.43 -12.47 -13.81
N VAL A 316 17.60 -12.00 -12.87
CA VAL A 316 16.13 -12.12 -12.98
C VAL A 316 15.58 -11.10 -13.99
N HIS A 317 14.81 -11.59 -14.96
CA HIS A 317 14.10 -10.74 -15.92
C HIS A 317 12.94 -9.99 -15.23
N PRO A 318 12.72 -8.67 -15.47
CA PRO A 318 11.66 -7.89 -14.82
C PRO A 318 10.26 -8.52 -14.91
N HIS A 319 9.92 -9.12 -16.06
CA HIS A 319 8.63 -9.80 -16.24
C HIS A 319 8.42 -11.02 -15.32
N THR A 320 9.41 -11.46 -14.55
CA THR A 320 9.22 -12.54 -13.56
C THR A 320 8.23 -12.10 -12.48
N TRP A 321 8.26 -10.82 -12.09
CA TRP A 321 7.36 -10.25 -11.08
C TRP A 321 5.88 -10.34 -11.46
N GLN A 322 5.53 -10.45 -12.74
CA GLN A 322 4.14 -10.64 -13.19
C GLN A 322 3.48 -11.92 -12.61
N ARG A 323 4.32 -12.88 -12.18
CA ARG A 323 3.90 -14.16 -11.59
C ARG A 323 3.93 -14.15 -10.07
N ARG A 324 4.52 -13.14 -9.43
CA ARG A 324 4.50 -13.01 -7.97
C ARG A 324 3.06 -12.86 -7.49
N VAL A 325 2.72 -13.59 -6.44
CA VAL A 325 1.42 -13.51 -5.78
C VAL A 325 1.59 -13.34 -4.27
N MET A 326 0.84 -12.39 -3.71
CA MET A 326 0.73 -12.15 -2.27
C MET A 326 -0.66 -12.62 -1.84
N LEU A 327 -0.71 -13.55 -0.88
CA LEU A 327 -1.94 -14.14 -0.35
C LEU A 327 -2.21 -13.60 1.06
N PHE A 328 -3.06 -12.58 1.16
CA PHE A 328 -3.47 -11.96 2.42
C PHE A 328 -4.58 -12.78 3.06
N MET A 329 -4.27 -13.43 4.17
CA MET A 329 -5.25 -14.16 4.96
C MET A 329 -5.08 -13.80 6.43
N ASP A 330 -6.19 -13.48 7.08
CA ASP A 330 -6.23 -13.12 8.48
C ASP A 330 -6.52 -14.33 9.38
N ALA A 331 -5.83 -14.40 10.52
CA ALA A 331 -6.08 -15.37 11.57
C ALA A 331 -7.01 -14.78 12.64
N LEU A 332 -7.67 -15.62 13.43
CA LEU A 332 -8.43 -15.19 14.60
C LEU A 332 -7.51 -14.52 15.64
N GLU A 333 -7.96 -13.39 16.17
CA GLU A 333 -7.28 -12.65 17.25
C GLU A 333 -7.76 -13.22 18.60
N PHE A 334 -6.83 -13.81 19.37
CA PHE A 334 -7.14 -14.45 20.66
C PHE A 334 -6.64 -13.69 21.89
N ASP A 335 -6.06 -12.51 21.70
CA ASP A 335 -5.56 -11.62 22.75
C ASP A 335 -6.64 -11.14 23.73
N MET A 336 -7.92 -11.25 23.34
CA MET A 336 -9.07 -10.91 24.15
C MET A 336 -9.72 -12.10 24.88
N TYR A 337 -9.23 -13.33 24.69
CA TYR A 337 -9.80 -14.51 25.35
C TYR A 337 -9.23 -14.69 26.76
N ASP A 338 -10.12 -14.97 27.71
CA ASP A 338 -9.68 -15.40 29.04
C ASP A 338 -9.13 -16.84 28.95
N SER A 339 -7.83 -16.96 29.21
CA SER A 339 -7.12 -18.25 29.26
C SER A 339 -7.67 -19.25 30.28
N SER A 340 -8.60 -18.82 31.14
CA SER A 340 -9.29 -19.68 32.10
C SER A 340 -10.23 -20.71 31.46
N GLU A 341 -10.69 -20.50 30.23
CA GLU A 341 -11.64 -21.39 29.52
C GLU A 341 -10.97 -22.45 28.61
N GLY A 342 -9.64 -22.52 28.56
CA GLY A 342 -8.87 -23.49 27.77
C GLY A 342 -7.97 -22.84 26.71
N VAL A 343 -7.59 -23.60 25.68
CA VAL A 343 -6.80 -23.10 24.56
C VAL A 343 -7.76 -22.48 23.52
N PRO A 344 -7.75 -21.15 23.31
CA PRO A 344 -8.72 -20.49 22.44
C PRO A 344 -8.77 -21.07 21.03
N ASP A 345 -7.64 -21.48 20.47
CA ASP A 345 -7.52 -22.10 19.14
C ASP A 345 -8.37 -23.38 18.96
N LEU A 346 -8.66 -24.07 20.07
CA LEU A 346 -9.39 -25.34 20.09
C LEU A 346 -10.87 -25.18 20.46
N LEU A 347 -11.35 -23.95 20.65
CA LEU A 347 -12.76 -23.70 20.88
C LEU A 347 -13.58 -24.10 19.64
N PRO A 348 -14.85 -24.53 19.83
CA PRO A 348 -15.67 -25.03 18.74
C PRO A 348 -15.76 -24.06 17.55
N GLY A 349 -15.36 -24.53 16.37
CA GLY A 349 -15.42 -23.77 15.12
C GLY A 349 -14.17 -22.96 14.77
N HIS A 350 -13.27 -22.69 15.71
CA HIS A 350 -12.05 -21.90 15.45
C HIS A 350 -11.10 -22.63 14.51
N THR A 351 -10.80 -23.90 14.80
CA THR A 351 -9.97 -24.74 13.93
C THR A 351 -10.58 -24.85 12.52
N ASP A 352 -11.91 -24.94 12.41
CA ASP A 352 -12.60 -25.06 11.12
C ASP A 352 -12.48 -23.77 10.32
N ARG A 353 -12.64 -22.63 10.98
CA ARG A 353 -12.46 -21.30 10.39
C ARG A 353 -11.04 -21.13 9.86
N GLU A 354 -10.02 -21.46 10.65
CA GLU A 354 -8.61 -21.36 10.23
C GLU A 354 -8.27 -22.30 9.07
N LEU A 355 -8.74 -23.55 9.12
CA LEU A 355 -8.56 -24.51 8.03
C LEU A 355 -9.20 -24.03 6.73
N LEU A 356 -10.42 -23.49 6.79
CA LEU A 356 -11.13 -22.99 5.62
C LEU A 356 -10.47 -21.73 5.05
N LYS A 357 -10.01 -20.81 5.91
CA LYS A 357 -9.26 -19.61 5.52
C LYS A 357 -7.96 -19.99 4.80
N ALA A 358 -7.16 -20.87 5.40
CA ALA A 358 -5.91 -21.34 4.82
C ALA A 358 -6.15 -22.11 3.50
N TYR A 359 -7.16 -22.98 3.45
CA TYR A 359 -7.55 -23.66 2.22
C TYR A 359 -7.94 -22.68 1.12
N ASN A 360 -8.71 -21.64 1.45
CA ASN A 360 -9.07 -20.59 0.49
C ASN A 360 -7.83 -19.86 -0.04
N ALA A 361 -6.82 -19.61 0.79
CA ALA A 361 -5.56 -19.06 0.32
C ALA A 361 -4.80 -20.02 -0.59
N PHE A 362 -4.54 -21.24 -0.14
CA PHE A 362 -3.64 -22.16 -0.86
C PHE A 362 -4.23 -22.70 -2.16
N SER A 363 -5.56 -22.84 -2.24
CA SER A 363 -6.25 -23.26 -3.47
C SER A 363 -6.50 -22.13 -4.46
N SER A 364 -5.98 -20.91 -4.20
CA SER A 364 -6.19 -19.74 -5.06
C SER A 364 -5.13 -19.60 -6.16
N GLN A 365 -4.13 -20.48 -6.13
CA GLN A 365 -3.07 -20.64 -7.12
C GLN A 365 -3.41 -21.74 -8.12
#